data_AF-M5C8S0-F1
#
_entry.id   AF-M5C8S0-F1
#
_cell.length_a   1.000
_cell.length_b   1.000
_cell.length_c   1.000
_cell.angle_alpha   90.00
_cell.angle_beta   90.00
_cell.angle_gamma   90.00
#
_symmetry.space_group_name_H-M   'P 1'
#
loop_
_entity.id
_entity.type
_entity.pdbx_description
1 polymer ?
#
loop_
_entity_poly.entity_id
_entity_poly.type
_entity_poly.pdbx_seq_one_letter_code
_entity_poly.pdbx_strand_id
1 'polypeptide(L)'
;MLNLILMMGWIGIYETVEDIESDGQKTVTKFSIFGYSLGGLISRYAIGILYKRGFFRKVKPVNFTTFATPHLGLPRVPGFLGKIMHKLGPKMLSRTGKQFYGVDKDVWSSADKEGRPLLEVMADKDSVFFKALKSFPHVTPYGNAVNDLTVVYVTSMVEPHDPFTALKTKSHRLGM
;
A
#
# COMPACT_ATOMS: atom_id res chain seq x y z
N MET A 1 3.42 -29.19 -2.92
CA MET A 1 3.88 -27.80 -2.70
C MET A 1 3.26 -26.91 -3.79
N LEU A 2 2.16 -26.21 -3.50
CA LEU A 2 1.61 -25.22 -4.42
C LEU A 2 2.07 -23.82 -3.99
N ASN A 3 2.70 -23.08 -4.90
CA ASN A 3 2.96 -21.65 -4.71
C ASN A 3 1.67 -20.92 -5.16
N LEU A 4 0.84 -20.50 -4.22
CA LEU A 4 -0.41 -19.82 -4.55
C LEU A 4 -0.20 -18.30 -4.54
N ILE A 5 -0.49 -17.66 -5.67
CA ILE A 5 -0.62 -16.21 -5.82
C ILE A 5 -2.13 -15.96 -5.87
N LEU A 6 -2.72 -15.55 -4.74
CA LEU A 6 -4.15 -15.23 -4.66
C LEU A 6 -4.38 -13.76 -4.98
N MET A 7 -5.20 -13.53 -6.00
CA MET A 7 -5.69 -12.22 -6.42
C MET A 7 -7.16 -12.09 -5.97
N MET A 8 -7.40 -11.92 -4.68
CA MET A 8 -8.74 -11.67 -4.14
C MET A 8 -8.72 -10.50 -3.15
N GLY A 9 -9.81 -9.73 -3.15
CA GLY A 9 -10.04 -8.68 -2.16
C GLY A 9 -9.85 -9.24 -0.74
N TRP A 10 -9.10 -8.49 0.08
CA TRP A 10 -8.61 -8.84 1.42
C TRP A 10 -9.63 -9.40 2.44
N ILE A 11 -10.93 -9.37 2.15
CA ILE A 11 -12.01 -9.82 3.05
C ILE A 11 -12.00 -11.34 3.27
N GLY A 12 -11.49 -12.13 2.32
CA GLY A 12 -11.61 -13.60 2.36
C GLY A 12 -10.33 -14.39 2.66
N ILE A 13 -9.23 -13.80 3.15
CA ILE A 13 -7.93 -14.53 3.21
C ILE A 13 -8.02 -15.80 4.07
N TYR A 14 -8.70 -15.75 5.22
CA TYR A 14 -8.87 -16.92 6.08
C TYR A 14 -9.82 -17.95 5.46
N GLU A 15 -10.97 -17.50 4.96
CA GLU A 15 -11.96 -18.35 4.26
C GLU A 15 -11.32 -19.08 3.08
N THR A 16 -10.51 -18.37 2.28
CA THR A 16 -9.82 -18.98 1.14
C THR A 16 -8.80 -20.03 1.58
N VAL A 17 -8.08 -19.80 2.70
CA VAL A 17 -7.17 -20.80 3.25
C VAL A 17 -7.96 -22.03 3.72
N GLU A 18 -9.07 -21.82 4.42
CA GLU A 18 -9.96 -22.89 4.87
C GLU A 18 -10.54 -23.69 3.69
N ASP A 19 -10.99 -23.01 2.63
CA ASP A 19 -11.48 -23.64 1.41
C ASP A 19 -10.42 -24.50 0.72
N ILE A 20 -9.17 -24.02 0.65
CA ILE A 20 -8.05 -24.75 0.07
C ILE A 20 -7.71 -25.99 0.89
N GLU A 21 -7.76 -25.88 2.22
CA GLU A 21 -7.41 -26.94 3.16
C GLU A 21 -8.60 -27.87 3.50
N SER A 22 -9.79 -27.60 2.95
CA SER A 22 -11.05 -28.28 3.28
C SER A 22 -11.04 -29.79 3.05
N ASP A 23 -10.31 -30.27 2.05
CA ASP A 23 -10.17 -31.70 1.73
C ASP A 23 -9.08 -32.42 2.55
N GLY A 24 -8.32 -31.68 3.37
CA GLY A 24 -7.21 -32.20 4.18
C GLY A 24 -5.98 -32.65 3.38
N GLN A 25 -5.98 -32.54 2.05
CA GLN A 25 -4.88 -32.98 1.19
C GLN A 25 -3.88 -31.86 0.90
N LYS A 26 -4.29 -30.60 1.10
CA LYS A 26 -3.50 -29.40 0.82
C LYS A 26 -3.23 -28.64 2.11
N THR A 27 -2.10 -27.94 2.14
CA THR A 27 -1.75 -27.01 3.22
C THR A 27 -1.12 -25.76 2.63
N VAL A 28 -1.63 -24.61 3.04
CA VAL A 28 -1.10 -23.30 2.64
C VAL A 28 0.15 -23.02 3.46
N THR A 29 1.30 -23.11 2.81
CA THR A 29 2.61 -22.94 3.47
C THR A 29 3.27 -21.61 3.17
N LYS A 30 2.80 -20.90 2.13
CA LYS A 30 3.40 -19.66 1.64
C LYS A 30 2.34 -18.63 1.33
N PHE A 31 2.68 -17.36 1.55
CA PHE A 31 1.81 -16.22 1.28
C PHE A 31 2.55 -15.17 0.45
N SER A 32 1.95 -14.74 -0.64
CA SER A 32 2.38 -13.57 -1.42
C SER A 32 1.18 -12.66 -1.64
N ILE A 33 1.41 -11.36 -1.66
CA ILE A 33 0.39 -10.36 -1.94
C ILE A 33 0.93 -9.31 -2.89
N PHE A 34 0.07 -8.84 -3.77
CA PHE A 34 0.34 -7.64 -4.53
C PHE A 34 -0.84 -6.67 -4.51
N GLY A 35 -0.55 -5.41 -4.78
CA GLY A 35 -1.57 -4.38 -4.84
C GLY A 35 -1.24 -3.33 -5.89
N TYR A 36 -2.27 -2.90 -6.62
CA TYR A 36 -2.18 -1.81 -7.58
C TYR A 36 -2.81 -0.54 -7.00
N SER A 37 -2.15 0.61 -7.13
CA SER A 37 -2.66 1.89 -6.65
C SER A 37 -3.05 1.81 -5.16
N LEU A 38 -4.28 2.23 -4.81
CA LEU A 38 -4.84 2.09 -3.46
C LEU A 38 -4.72 0.65 -2.91
N GLY A 39 -4.82 -0.35 -3.78
CA GLY A 39 -4.70 -1.75 -3.42
C GLY A 39 -3.41 -2.06 -2.66
N GLY A 40 -2.28 -1.42 -3.00
CA GLY A 40 -1.03 -1.64 -2.27
C GLY A 40 -1.02 -1.08 -0.84
N LEU A 41 -1.74 0.03 -0.59
CA LEU A 41 -1.94 0.54 0.78
C LEU A 41 -2.87 -0.39 1.58
N ILE A 42 -3.92 -0.90 0.93
CA ILE A 42 -4.80 -1.91 1.51
C ILE A 42 -4.00 -3.19 1.83
N SER A 43 -3.11 -3.63 0.93
CA SER A 43 -2.22 -4.77 1.17
C SER A 43 -1.32 -4.54 2.38
N ARG A 44 -0.69 -3.35 2.50
CA ARG A 44 0.12 -2.99 3.69
C ARG A 44 -0.69 -3.08 4.98
N TYR A 45 -1.90 -2.55 4.97
CA TYR A 45 -2.80 -2.62 6.12
C TYR A 45 -3.15 -4.07 6.46
N ALA A 46 -3.58 -4.85 5.46
CA ALA A 46 -4.01 -6.24 5.63
C ALA A 46 -2.90 -7.14 6.19
N ILE A 47 -1.66 -7.03 5.69
CA ILE A 47 -0.55 -7.83 6.23
C ILE A 47 -0.24 -7.47 7.68
N GLY A 48 -0.44 -6.22 8.11
CA GLY A 48 -0.32 -5.83 9.51
C GLY A 48 -1.34 -6.51 10.41
N ILE A 49 -2.60 -6.62 9.94
CA ILE A 49 -3.66 -7.35 10.64
C ILE A 49 -3.34 -8.85 10.71
N LEU A 50 -2.93 -9.46 9.59
CA LEU A 50 -2.53 -10.88 9.54
C LEU A 50 -1.35 -11.18 10.48
N TYR A 51 -0.35 -10.30 10.49
CA TYR A 51 0.80 -10.40 11.37
C TYR A 51 0.39 -10.33 12.84
N LYS A 52 -0.45 -9.35 13.22
CA LYS A 52 -0.96 -9.21 14.60
C LYS A 52 -1.76 -10.44 15.04
N ARG A 53 -2.54 -11.04 14.14
CA ARG A 53 -3.29 -12.28 14.40
C ARG A 53 -2.42 -13.54 14.38
N GLY A 54 -1.13 -13.41 14.03
CA GLY A 54 -0.18 -14.50 14.01
C GLY A 54 -0.36 -15.48 12.85
N PHE A 55 -0.99 -15.05 11.76
CA PHE A 55 -1.13 -15.84 10.53
C PHE A 55 0.23 -16.34 10.02
N PHE A 56 1.24 -15.46 10.04
CA PHE A 56 2.58 -15.76 9.58
C PHE A 56 3.41 -16.68 10.50
N ARG A 57 2.84 -17.19 11.59
CA ARG A 57 3.44 -18.29 12.37
C ARG A 57 3.34 -19.63 11.67
N LYS A 58 2.28 -19.83 10.88
CA LYS A 58 2.02 -21.07 10.14
C LYS A 58 2.34 -20.93 8.65
N VAL A 59 2.07 -19.75 8.09
CA VAL A 59 2.24 -19.48 6.66
C VAL A 59 3.45 -18.57 6.44
N LYS A 60 4.42 -19.00 5.63
CA LYS A 60 5.65 -18.22 5.39
C LYS A 60 5.36 -17.05 4.43
N PRO A 61 5.59 -15.78 4.81
CA PRO A 61 5.54 -14.66 3.87
C PRO A 61 6.66 -14.76 2.84
N VAL A 62 6.37 -14.42 1.58
CA VAL A 62 7.32 -14.54 0.46
C VAL A 62 7.46 -13.22 -0.29
N ASN A 63 6.42 -12.77 -0.98
CA ASN A 63 6.45 -11.54 -1.79
C ASN A 63 5.42 -10.53 -1.33
N PHE A 64 5.86 -9.29 -1.17
CA PHE A 64 5.02 -8.10 -1.09
C PHE A 64 5.37 -7.21 -2.28
N THR A 65 4.45 -7.12 -3.24
CA THR A 65 4.69 -6.37 -4.49
C THR A 65 3.66 -5.28 -4.68
N THR A 66 4.06 -4.09 -5.07
CA THR A 66 3.10 -2.99 -5.36
C THR A 66 3.34 -2.40 -6.72
N PHE A 67 2.27 -1.89 -7.33
CA PHE A 67 2.31 -1.26 -8.64
C PHE A 67 1.59 0.08 -8.56
N ALA A 68 2.28 1.16 -8.91
CA ALA A 68 1.74 2.52 -8.88
C ALA A 68 1.03 2.85 -7.55
N THR A 69 1.53 2.37 -6.42
CA THR A 69 0.92 2.58 -5.09
C THR A 69 1.47 3.83 -4.43
N PRO A 70 0.66 4.80 -4.00
CA PRO A 70 1.17 6.01 -3.34
C PRO A 70 1.57 5.73 -1.89
N HIS A 71 2.74 5.13 -1.67
CA HIS A 71 3.23 4.72 -0.35
C HIS A 71 3.42 5.89 0.64
N LEU A 72 3.67 7.10 0.13
CA LEU A 72 3.78 8.33 0.91
C LEU A 72 2.48 9.18 0.88
N GLY A 73 1.39 8.63 0.34
CA GLY A 73 0.15 9.37 0.14
C GLY A 73 0.21 10.30 -1.07
N LEU A 74 -0.72 11.26 -1.12
CA LEU A 74 -0.84 12.22 -2.21
C LEU A 74 -0.11 13.52 -1.87
N PRO A 75 1.09 13.76 -2.42
CA PRO A 75 1.87 14.95 -2.08
C PRO A 75 1.19 16.24 -2.56
N ARG A 76 1.61 17.38 -2.01
CA ARG A 76 1.19 18.69 -2.52
C ARG A 76 1.78 18.92 -3.90
N VAL A 77 0.93 18.84 -4.91
CA VAL A 77 1.29 19.28 -6.25
C VAL A 77 1.35 20.83 -6.25
N PRO A 78 2.45 21.45 -6.68
CA PRO A 78 2.54 22.90 -6.77
C PRO A 78 1.57 23.47 -7.83
N GLY A 79 1.17 24.72 -7.66
CA GLY A 79 0.25 25.43 -8.56
C GLY A 79 -1.19 25.56 -8.03
N PHE A 80 -2.00 26.34 -8.74
CA PHE A 80 -3.37 26.68 -8.32
C PHE A 80 -4.29 25.45 -8.25
N LEU A 81 -4.25 24.59 -9.26
CA LEU A 81 -5.05 23.36 -9.30
C LEU A 81 -4.64 22.39 -8.18
N GLY A 82 -3.33 22.28 -7.88
CA GLY A 82 -2.82 21.45 -6.79
C GLY A 82 -3.27 21.94 -5.40
N LYS A 83 -3.34 23.26 -5.18
CA LYS A 83 -3.91 23.85 -3.94
C LYS A 83 -5.39 23.52 -3.78
N ILE A 84 -6.17 23.60 -4.86
CA ILE A 84 -7.60 23.24 -4.86
C ILE A 84 -7.76 21.76 -4.52
N MET A 85 -6.94 20.90 -5.12
CA MET A 85 -7.05 19.45 -4.95
C MET A 85 -6.62 18.98 -3.56
N HIS A 86 -5.63 19.63 -2.95
CA HIS A 86 -5.30 19.41 -1.54
C HIS A 86 -6.40 19.84 -0.57
N LYS A 87 -7.20 20.85 -0.92
CA LYS A 87 -8.30 21.33 -0.07
C LYS A 87 -9.56 20.48 -0.22
N LEU A 88 -9.87 20.01 -1.43
CA LEU A 88 -11.08 19.26 -1.75
C LEU A 88 -10.88 17.74 -1.66
N GLY A 89 -9.71 17.23 -2.06
CA GLY A 89 -9.39 15.80 -2.10
C GLY A 89 -9.67 15.03 -0.80
N PRO A 90 -9.27 15.54 0.38
CA PRO A 90 -9.58 14.90 1.66
C PRO A 90 -11.08 14.79 1.96
N LYS A 91 -11.91 15.66 1.38
CA LYS A 91 -13.36 15.72 1.61
C LYS A 91 -14.15 14.96 0.56
N MET A 92 -13.66 14.92 -0.68
CA MET A 92 -14.36 14.27 -1.81
C MET A 92 -14.25 12.75 -1.81
N LEU A 93 -13.21 12.19 -1.18
CA LEU A 93 -13.00 10.73 -1.09
C LEU A 93 -13.31 10.15 0.31
N SER A 94 -14.15 10.84 1.09
CA SER A 94 -14.58 10.41 2.43
C SER A 94 -13.38 10.07 3.35
N ARG A 95 -13.46 8.98 4.13
CA ARG A 95 -12.38 8.57 5.05
C ARG A 95 -11.07 8.25 4.31
N THR A 96 -11.17 7.56 3.17
CA THR A 96 -10.01 7.20 2.33
C THR A 96 -9.28 8.43 1.81
N GLY A 97 -10.02 9.51 1.49
CA GLY A 97 -9.44 10.80 1.15
C GLY A 97 -8.56 11.37 2.25
N LYS A 98 -9.07 11.40 3.49
CA LYS A 98 -8.27 11.89 4.63
C LYS A 98 -7.00 11.07 4.84
N GLN A 99 -7.10 9.74 4.69
CA GLN A 99 -5.96 8.82 4.79
C GLN A 99 -4.94 9.01 3.67
N PHE A 100 -5.38 9.23 2.42
CA PHE A 100 -4.49 9.50 1.29
C PHE A 100 -3.68 10.77 1.45
N TYR A 101 -4.30 11.82 1.98
CA TYR A 101 -3.68 13.13 2.18
C TYR A 101 -2.94 13.23 3.53
N GLY A 102 -2.97 12.18 4.36
CA GLY A 102 -2.33 12.16 5.67
C GLY A 102 -2.93 13.16 6.66
N VAL A 103 -4.24 13.42 6.55
CA VAL A 103 -4.96 14.39 7.40
C VAL A 103 -6.01 13.71 8.28
N ASP A 104 -6.06 12.38 8.27
CA ASP A 104 -6.81 11.61 9.27
C ASP A 104 -6.16 11.73 10.65
N LYS A 105 -6.98 11.57 11.69
CA LYS A 105 -6.58 11.69 13.10
C LYS A 105 -7.14 10.51 13.90
N ASP A 106 -6.96 9.32 13.35
CA ASP A 106 -7.39 8.09 14.00
C ASP A 106 -6.45 7.78 15.18
N VAL A 107 -6.99 7.23 16.27
CA VAL A 107 -6.23 6.83 17.45
C VAL A 107 -5.83 5.36 17.31
N TRP A 108 -4.52 5.08 17.23
CA TRP A 108 -3.98 3.73 17.01
C TRP A 108 -3.42 3.09 18.27
N SER A 109 -3.06 3.91 19.25
CA SER A 109 -2.58 3.53 20.57
C SER A 109 -2.98 4.57 21.61
N SER A 110 -2.89 4.21 22.90
CA SER A 110 -3.12 5.15 24.00
C SER A 110 -2.14 6.33 24.03
N ALA A 111 -1.02 6.25 23.30
CA ALA A 111 -0.05 7.34 23.17
C ALA A 111 -0.50 8.41 22.16
N ASP A 112 -1.42 8.08 21.25
CA ASP A 112 -1.80 8.95 20.12
C ASP A 112 -2.93 9.92 20.53
N LYS A 113 -2.70 10.73 21.56
CA LYS A 113 -3.74 11.59 22.17
C LYS A 113 -4.42 12.54 21.19
N GLU A 114 -3.69 13.01 20.17
CA GLU A 114 -4.20 13.92 19.13
C GLU A 114 -4.60 13.20 17.82
N GLY A 115 -4.48 11.87 17.80
CA GLY A 115 -4.60 11.03 16.60
C GLY A 115 -3.35 11.08 15.72
N ARG A 116 -3.19 10.05 14.88
CA ARG A 116 -2.08 9.96 13.91
C ARG A 116 -2.58 9.49 12.55
N PRO A 117 -2.03 10.02 11.44
CA PRO A 117 -2.38 9.55 10.10
C PRO A 117 -2.02 8.07 9.91
N LEU A 118 -2.90 7.30 9.27
CA LEU A 118 -2.67 5.88 8.98
C LEU A 118 -1.35 5.63 8.24
N LEU A 119 -1.00 6.48 7.27
CA LEU A 119 0.24 6.33 6.51
C LEU A 119 1.48 6.46 7.40
N GLU A 120 1.44 7.38 8.37
CA GLU A 120 2.52 7.55 9.36
C GLU A 120 2.62 6.31 10.25
N VAL A 121 1.48 5.83 10.75
CA VAL A 121 1.42 4.63 11.61
C VAL A 121 1.93 3.39 10.86
N MET A 122 1.65 3.27 9.56
CA MET A 122 2.18 2.18 8.74
C MET A 122 3.70 2.29 8.46
N ALA A 123 4.27 3.49 8.57
CA ALA A 123 5.70 3.75 8.42
C ALA A 123 6.48 3.63 9.74
N ASP A 124 5.78 3.69 10.88
CA ASP A 124 6.35 3.55 12.21
C ASP A 124 6.96 2.15 12.41
N LYS A 125 8.27 2.09 12.70
CA LYS A 125 9.04 0.85 12.84
C LYS A 125 8.53 -0.07 13.94
N ASP A 126 7.89 0.50 14.95
CA ASP A 126 7.36 -0.25 16.08
C ASP A 126 5.93 -0.76 15.84
N SER A 127 5.27 -0.28 14.79
CA SER A 127 3.93 -0.72 14.41
C SER A 127 3.91 -2.17 13.91
N VAL A 128 2.74 -2.81 14.05
CA VAL A 128 2.48 -4.13 13.47
C VAL A 128 2.57 -4.12 11.95
N PHE A 129 2.28 -2.99 11.30
CA PHE A 129 2.31 -2.85 9.84
C PHE A 129 3.74 -2.89 9.30
N PHE A 130 4.66 -2.14 9.92
CA PHE A 130 6.06 -2.15 9.52
C PHE A 130 6.72 -3.50 9.84
N LYS A 131 6.44 -4.07 11.02
CA LYS A 131 6.92 -5.40 11.40
C LYS A 131 6.40 -6.48 10.45
N ALA A 132 5.14 -6.40 10.02
CA ALA A 132 4.59 -7.29 9.00
C ALA A 132 5.33 -7.14 7.67
N LEU A 133 5.51 -5.92 7.17
CA LEU A 133 6.22 -5.67 5.91
C LEU A 133 7.65 -6.20 5.94
N LYS A 134 8.37 -5.99 7.05
CA LYS A 134 9.72 -6.51 7.29
C LYS A 134 9.79 -8.05 7.29
N SER A 135 8.69 -8.74 7.55
CA SER A 135 8.67 -10.21 7.55
C SER A 135 8.73 -10.81 6.14
N PHE A 136 8.45 -10.03 5.09
CA PHE A 136 8.55 -10.48 3.70
C PHE A 136 9.99 -10.41 3.19
N PRO A 137 10.58 -11.53 2.71
CA PRO A 137 11.91 -11.53 2.11
C PRO A 137 12.02 -10.64 0.86
N HIS A 138 10.93 -10.52 0.09
CA HIS A 138 10.88 -9.71 -1.12
C HIS A 138 9.82 -8.62 -0.98
N VAL A 139 10.28 -7.37 -0.86
CA VAL A 139 9.44 -6.17 -0.87
C VAL A 139 9.79 -5.38 -2.12
N THR A 140 8.90 -5.40 -3.12
CA THR A 140 9.20 -4.84 -4.46
C THR A 140 8.16 -3.82 -4.88
N PRO A 141 8.44 -2.52 -4.74
CA PRO A 141 7.61 -1.48 -5.33
C PRO A 141 7.93 -1.30 -6.82
N TYR A 142 6.89 -1.20 -7.63
CA TYR A 142 6.95 -0.77 -9.02
C TYR A 142 6.22 0.56 -9.18
N GLY A 143 6.93 1.54 -9.73
CA GLY A 143 6.42 2.88 -10.03
C GLY A 143 6.57 3.19 -11.50
N ASN A 144 5.59 3.92 -12.05
CA ASN A 144 5.66 4.38 -13.43
C ASN A 144 6.70 5.51 -13.57
N ALA A 145 7.61 5.37 -14.53
CA ALA A 145 8.62 6.38 -14.82
C ALA A 145 8.01 7.65 -15.45
N VAL A 146 7.07 7.46 -16.38
CA VAL A 146 6.39 8.52 -17.13
C VAL A 146 4.90 8.22 -17.27
N ASN A 147 4.10 9.24 -17.60
CA ASN A 147 2.67 9.15 -17.93
C ASN A 147 1.71 8.61 -16.85
N ASP A 148 2.14 8.52 -15.59
CA ASP A 148 1.21 8.32 -14.47
C ASP A 148 0.72 9.66 -13.93
N LEU A 149 -0.54 9.96 -14.23
CA LEU A 149 -1.21 11.19 -13.81
C LEU A 149 -1.84 11.06 -12.41
N THR A 150 -1.83 9.87 -11.83
CA THR A 150 -2.55 9.55 -10.59
C THR A 150 -1.61 9.38 -9.40
N VAL A 151 -0.47 8.73 -9.63
CA VAL A 151 0.50 8.40 -8.58
C VAL A 151 1.89 8.79 -9.06
N VAL A 152 2.40 9.89 -8.49
CA VAL A 152 3.73 10.39 -8.86
C VAL A 152 4.85 9.43 -8.40
N TYR A 153 5.96 9.41 -9.12
CA TYR A 153 7.09 8.51 -8.88
C TYR A 153 7.58 8.54 -7.43
N VAL A 154 7.76 9.74 -6.87
CA VAL A 154 8.27 9.92 -5.49
C VAL A 154 7.43 9.20 -4.43
N THR A 155 6.11 9.16 -4.60
CA THR A 155 5.24 8.45 -3.67
C THR A 155 5.19 6.96 -3.95
N SER A 156 5.30 6.54 -5.23
CA SER A 156 5.29 5.11 -5.57
C SER A 156 6.58 4.38 -5.25
N MET A 157 7.71 5.06 -5.38
CA MET A 157 9.02 4.47 -5.11
C MET A 157 9.59 4.82 -3.74
N VAL A 158 8.90 5.66 -2.96
CA VAL A 158 9.38 6.12 -1.64
C VAL A 158 10.73 6.84 -1.79
N GLU A 159 10.84 7.68 -2.81
CA GLU A 159 12.06 8.40 -3.17
C GLU A 159 11.87 9.91 -2.97
N PRO A 160 12.91 10.65 -2.54
CA PRO A 160 12.80 12.09 -2.35
C PRO A 160 12.69 12.87 -3.67
N HIS A 161 13.16 12.30 -4.78
CA HIS A 161 13.20 12.96 -6.08
C HIS A 161 12.79 12.01 -7.21
N ASP A 162 12.16 12.56 -8.26
CA ASP A 162 11.80 11.82 -9.46
C ASP A 162 12.92 11.94 -10.51
N PRO A 163 13.69 10.86 -10.76
CA PRO A 163 14.80 10.89 -11.71
C PRO A 163 14.33 11.02 -13.16
N PHE A 164 13.03 10.81 -13.43
CA PHE A 164 12.43 10.88 -14.76
C PHE A 164 11.82 12.25 -15.05
N THR A 165 11.98 13.24 -14.18
CA THR A 165 11.45 14.61 -14.36
C THR A 165 11.87 15.23 -15.71
N ALA A 166 13.10 14.97 -16.16
CA ALA A 166 13.60 15.46 -17.45
C ALA A 166 12.91 14.81 -18.66
N LEU A 167 12.43 13.56 -18.53
CA LEU A 167 11.69 12.87 -19.60
C LEU A 167 10.25 13.38 -19.70
N LYS A 168 9.69 13.92 -18.61
CA LYS A 168 8.34 14.51 -18.58
C LYS A 168 8.27 15.87 -19.27
N THR A 169 9.37 16.61 -19.32
CA THR A 169 9.44 17.99 -19.87
C THR A 169 9.81 18.03 -21.35
N LYS A 170 10.50 17.00 -21.88
CA LYS A 170 10.88 16.90 -23.29
C LYS A 170 9.84 16.12 -24.11
N SER A 171 8.75 16.78 -24.51
CA SER A 171 7.82 16.43 -25.61
C SER A 171 7.68 14.96 -26.07
N HIS A 172 7.73 13.96 -25.20
CA HIS A 172 7.35 12.59 -25.56
C HIS A 172 5.85 12.44 -25.33
N ARG A 173 5.08 13.29 -26.03
CA ARG A 173 3.78 12.89 -26.55
C ARG A 173 4.07 11.85 -27.62
N LEU A 174 4.38 10.62 -27.20
CA LEU A 174 4.14 9.48 -28.08
C LEU A 174 2.64 9.50 -28.34
N GLY A 175 2.30 9.63 -29.62
CA GLY A 175 1.04 10.17 -30.10
C GLY A 175 -0.21 9.54 -29.49
N MET A 176 -1.15 10.41 -29.17
CA MET A 176 -2.51 10.26 -29.67
C MET A 176 -2.67 11.23 -30.84
#